data_AF-A0A7J3T3W5-F1
#
_entry.id   AF-A0A7J3T3W5-F1
#
_cell.length_a   1.000
_cell.length_b   1.000
_cell.length_c   1.000
_cell.angle_alpha   90.00
_cell.angle_beta   90.00
_cell.angle_gamma   90.00
#
_symmetry.space_group_name_H-M   'P 1'
#
loop_
_entity.id
_entity.type
_entity.pdbx_description
1 polymer ?
#
loop_
_entity_poly.entity_id
_entity_poly.type
_entity_poly.pdbx_seq_one_letter_code
_entity_poly.pdbx_strand_id
1 'polypeptide(L)' 'KCTGCGTCVETCPVGVYEIKDKKSVATKPEECLVCRACEVQCPEGAIQVIE' A
#
# COMPACT_ATOMS: atom_id res chain seq x y z
N LYS A 1 9.56 5.59 -6.22
CA LYS A 1 8.52 5.33 -7.24
C LYS A 1 7.16 5.92 -6.85
N CYS A 2 6.65 5.68 -5.63
CA CYS A 2 5.33 6.17 -5.19
C CYS A 2 5.06 7.66 -5.52
N THR A 3 3.88 7.95 -6.10
CA THR A 3 3.40 9.30 -6.45
C THR A 3 2.33 9.84 -5.50
N GLY A 4 1.91 9.03 -4.51
CA GLY A 4 0.87 9.41 -3.55
C GLY A 4 -0.56 9.28 -4.10
N CYS A 5 -0.78 8.45 -5.13
CA CYS A 5 -2.08 8.30 -5.80
C CYS A 5 -3.21 7.72 -4.91
N GLY A 6 -2.89 7.10 -3.77
CA GLY A 6 -3.91 6.58 -2.84
C GLY A 6 -4.42 5.16 -3.13
N THR A 7 -4.14 4.58 -4.30
CA THR A 7 -4.68 3.26 -4.69
C THR A 7 -4.42 2.15 -3.67
N CYS A 8 -3.26 2.17 -3.01
CA CYS A 8 -2.93 1.19 -1.98
C CYS A 8 -3.77 1.32 -0.70
N VAL A 9 -4.25 2.53 -0.40
CA VAL A 9 -5.16 2.80 0.73
C VAL A 9 -6.56 2.27 0.38
N GLU A 10 -7.04 2.55 -0.82
CA GLU A 10 -8.37 2.13 -1.28
C GLU A 10 -8.50 0.62 -1.46
N THR A 11 -7.46 -0.03 -2.00
CA THR A 11 -7.50 -1.48 -2.28
C THR A 11 -7.23 -2.35 -1.05
N CYS A 12 -6.72 -1.80 0.05
CA CYS A 12 -6.33 -2.60 1.21
C CYS A 12 -7.54 -2.86 2.10
N PRO A 13 -8.05 -4.10 2.20
CA PRO A 13 -9.28 -4.39 2.94
C PRO A 13 -9.15 -4.20 4.45
N VAL A 14 -7.91 -4.22 4.96
CA VAL A 14 -7.56 -4.06 6.38
C VAL A 14 -6.94 -2.68 6.68
N GLY A 15 -6.85 -1.79 5.68
CA GLY A 15 -6.41 -0.40 5.91
C GLY A 15 -4.96 -0.26 6.40
N VAL A 16 -4.03 -1.02 5.83
CA VAL A 16 -2.60 -1.01 6.22
C VAL A 16 -1.89 0.32 5.92
N TYR A 17 -2.35 1.04 4.89
CA TYR A 17 -1.65 2.21 4.34
C TYR A 17 -2.35 3.52 4.66
N GLU A 18 -1.57 4.58 4.83
CA GLU A 18 -2.01 5.98 4.82
C GLU A 18 -1.18 6.80 3.81
N ILE A 19 -1.70 7.93 3.35
CA ILE A 19 -0.92 8.91 2.57
C ILE A 19 -0.40 10.01 3.50
N LYS A 20 0.92 10.12 3.62
CA LYS A 20 1.64 11.17 4.35
C LYS A 20 2.69 11.79 3.45
N ASP A 21 2.77 13.12 3.43
CA ASP A 21 3.73 13.86 2.60
C ASP A 21 3.73 13.43 1.12
N LYS A 22 2.54 13.18 0.56
CA LYS A 22 2.31 12.69 -0.81
C LYS A 22 2.97 11.34 -1.11
N LYS A 23 3.18 10.50 -0.09
CA LYS A 23 3.69 9.13 -0.22
C LYS A 23 2.83 8.17 0.60
N SER A 24 2.75 6.93 0.12
CA SER A 24 2.15 5.85 0.89
C SER A 24 3.09 5.44 2.03
N VAL A 25 2.53 5.27 3.22
CA VAL A 25 3.20 4.79 4.42
C VAL A 25 2.39 3.61 4.97
N ALA A 26 3.04 2.47 5.19
CA ALA A 26 2.43 1.34 5.88
C ALA A 26 2.43 1.61 7.39
N THR A 27 1.28 1.92 7.96
CA THR A 27 1.14 2.28 9.38
C THR A 27 0.72 1.11 10.26
N LYS A 28 0.18 0.06 9.65
CA LYS A 28 -0.26 -1.17 10.32
C LYS A 28 0.26 -2.42 9.59
N PRO A 29 1.57 -2.52 9.27
CA PRO A 29 2.10 -3.65 8.50
C PRO A 29 1.82 -5.03 9.13
N GLU A 30 1.67 -5.09 10.45
CA GLU A 30 1.32 -6.29 11.21
C GLU A 30 -0.10 -6.81 10.93
N GLU A 31 -1.01 -5.96 10.44
CA GLU A 31 -2.36 -6.36 10.03
C GLU A 31 -2.40 -6.87 8.58
N CYS A 32 -1.27 -6.85 7.86
CA CYS A 32 -1.19 -7.25 6.46
C CYS A 32 -1.53 -8.74 6.28
N LEU A 33 -2.54 -9.01 5.44
CA LEU A 33 -2.96 -10.37 5.09
C LEU A 33 -2.09 -11.02 3.99
N VAL A 34 -1.02 -10.36 3.56
CA VAL A 34 -0.12 -10.82 2.48
C VAL A 34 -0.87 -11.12 1.17
N CYS A 35 -2.03 -10.47 0.93
CA CYS A 35 -2.87 -10.73 -0.25
C CYS A 35 -2.31 -10.15 -1.55
N ARG A 36 -1.29 -9.29 -1.47
CA ARG A 36 -0.57 -8.64 -2.60
C ARG A 36 -1.43 -7.77 -3.53
N ALA A 37 -2.67 -7.46 -3.16
CA ALA A 37 -3.53 -6.58 -3.96
C ALA A 37 -2.90 -5.18 -4.15
N CYS A 38 -2.31 -4.60 -3.10
CA CYS A 38 -1.63 -3.30 -3.16
C CYS A 38 -0.39 -3.30 -4.08
N GLU A 39 0.30 -4.44 -4.21
CA GLU A 39 1.45 -4.60 -5.11
C GLU A 39 0.98 -4.62 -6.57
N VAL A 40 -0.03 -5.43 -6.89
CA VAL A 40 -0.57 -5.57 -8.25
C VAL A 40 -1.26 -4.29 -8.73
N GLN A 41 -2.01 -3.62 -7.86
CA GLN A 41 -2.78 -2.42 -8.21
C GLN A 41 -1.95 -1.14 -8.21
N CYS A 42 -0.71 -1.15 -7.72
CA CYS A 42 0.12 0.05 -7.71
C CYS A 42 0.60 0.38 -9.14
N PRO A 43 0.15 1.49 -9.76
CA PRO A 43 0.53 1.82 -11.14
C PRO A 43 2.04 2.08 -11.29
N GLU A 44 2.69 2.51 -10.20
CA GLU A 44 4.13 2.79 -10.16
C GLU A 44 4.98 1.58 -9.76
N GLY A 45 4.36 0.44 -9.44
CA GLY A 45 5.06 -0.73 -8.89
C GLY A 45 5.92 -0.36 -7.67
N ALA A 46 5.39 0.50 -6.79
CA ALA A 46 6.13 1.11 -5.69
C ALA A 46 6.04 0.33 -4.37
N ILE A 47 5.19 -0.70 -4.32
CA ILE A 47 4.92 -1.51 -3.14
C ILE A 47 5.47 -2.91 -3.41
N GLN A 48 6.08 -3.50 -2.37
CA GLN A 48 6.50 -4.89 -2.36
C GLN A 48 6.02 -5.51 -1.05
N VAL A 49 5.39 -6.68 -1.15
CA VAL A 49 4.97 -7.47 0.02
C VAL A 49 6.00 -8.58 0.25
N ILE A 50 6.60 -8.59 1.45
CA ILE A 50 7.58 -9.59 1.90
C ILE A 50 7.02 -10.36 3.10
N GLU A 51 7.32 -11.66 3.15
CA GLU A 51 7.01 -12.57 4.26
C GLU A 51 8.15 -12.59 5.28
#